data_AF-A0A838I9R9-F1
#
_entry.id   AF-A0A838I9R9-F1
#
_cell.length_a   1.000
_cell.length_b   1.000
_cell.length_c   1.000
_cell.angle_alpha   90.00
_cell.angle_beta   90.00
_cell.angle_gamma   90.00
#
_symmetry.space_group_name_H-M   'P 1'
#
loop_
_entity.id
_entity.type
_entity.pdbx_description
1 polymer ?
#
loop_
_entity_poly.entity_id
_entity_poly.type
_entity_poly.pdbx_seq_one_letter_code
_entity_poly.pdbx_strand_id
1 'polypeptide(L)'
;MRQLTRTLCLGLLLELLLFGVGASPEAWATTYRLRTLTVGRATQYFRADATVVAPRRLTQALALSAFDLGDDNSGSLNAHLSVRYFSDFGLEQRLRSEPLFADQWNATTLDLAYLDWRPLDALTLRLGRQWAMGSLGVRDFDGAWVRFAPTTGALVPYVELYGGRDVQLGLSAWDPSSWDVQGLPPNDDGIEGAPWHWLAGTHLGARYKRLASLDLGYRRRFRGGADGAQIVGDERLGAAVSGSPAHRAYQRLVSHPCRRARCRQRAGRLAARSGRRRARRRCRASPPDL
;
A
#
# COMPACT_ATOMS: atom_id res chain seq x y z
N MET A 1 -29.07 -34.18 -7.21
CA MET A 1 -29.76 -32.87 -7.24
C MET A 1 -28.98 -31.69 -6.63
N ARG A 2 -28.11 -31.85 -5.61
CA ARG A 2 -27.36 -30.72 -5.00
C ARG A 2 -26.19 -30.16 -5.82
N GLN A 3 -25.68 -30.89 -6.83
CA GLN A 3 -24.58 -30.43 -7.68
C GLN A 3 -25.05 -29.51 -8.82
N LEU A 4 -26.23 -29.77 -9.41
CA LEU A 4 -26.83 -28.96 -10.48
C LEU A 4 -27.20 -27.54 -10.00
N THR A 5 -27.57 -27.38 -8.73
CA THR A 5 -27.92 -26.07 -8.16
C THR A 5 -26.70 -25.16 -7.97
N ARG A 6 -25.49 -25.74 -7.79
CA ARG A 6 -24.25 -24.96 -7.59
C ARG A 6 -23.67 -24.44 -8.89
N THR A 7 -23.71 -25.23 -9.96
CA THR A 7 -23.26 -24.80 -11.30
C THR A 7 -24.17 -23.73 -11.89
N LEU A 8 -25.48 -23.83 -11.68
CA LEU A 8 -26.43 -22.80 -12.11
C LEU A 8 -26.20 -21.45 -11.39
N CYS A 9 -25.93 -21.45 -10.08
CA CYS A 9 -25.65 -20.20 -9.35
C CYS A 9 -24.35 -19.52 -9.80
N LEU A 10 -23.30 -20.29 -10.10
CA LEU A 10 -22.02 -19.74 -10.57
C LEU A 10 -22.13 -19.15 -11.98
N GLY A 11 -22.83 -19.83 -12.89
CA GLY A 11 -23.07 -19.33 -14.25
C GLY A 11 -23.87 -18.03 -14.25
N LEU A 12 -24.95 -17.98 -13.46
CA LEU A 12 -25.83 -16.81 -13.40
C LEU A 12 -25.13 -15.60 -12.76
N LEU A 13 -24.23 -15.82 -11.80
CA LEU A 13 -23.44 -14.76 -11.17
C LEU A 13 -22.32 -14.23 -12.09
N LEU A 14 -21.74 -15.10 -12.91
CA LEU A 14 -20.77 -14.71 -13.95
C LEU A 14 -21.45 -13.92 -15.08
N GLU A 15 -22.62 -14.36 -15.52
CA GLU A 15 -23.41 -13.61 -16.51
C GLU A 15 -23.88 -12.26 -15.95
N LEU A 16 -24.30 -12.18 -14.68
CA LEU A 16 -24.65 -10.89 -14.06
C LEU A 16 -23.44 -9.95 -13.94
N LEU A 17 -22.24 -10.49 -13.72
CA LEU A 17 -20.99 -9.72 -13.73
C LEU A 17 -20.61 -9.23 -15.13
N LEU A 18 -20.90 -10.01 -16.17
CA LEU A 18 -20.61 -9.66 -17.57
C LEU A 18 -21.65 -8.71 -18.17
N PHE A 19 -22.94 -8.88 -17.83
CA PHE A 19 -24.05 -8.05 -18.34
C PHE A 19 -24.32 -6.80 -17.49
N GLY A 20 -23.84 -6.75 -16.24
CA GLY A 20 -23.96 -5.57 -15.37
C GLY A 20 -23.04 -4.40 -15.76
N VAL A 21 -22.09 -4.62 -16.68
CA VAL A 21 -21.31 -3.54 -17.31
C VAL A 21 -22.10 -2.97 -18.48
N GLY A 22 -23.33 -2.55 -18.22
CA GLY A 22 -24.00 -1.57 -19.07
C GLY A 22 -23.15 -0.31 -19.00
N ALA A 23 -22.38 -0.06 -20.06
CA ALA A 23 -21.54 1.12 -20.18
C ALA A 23 -22.42 2.35 -19.99
N SER A 24 -22.40 2.95 -18.80
CA SER A 24 -22.76 4.36 -18.67
C SER A 24 -21.81 5.09 -19.63
N PRO A 25 -22.31 5.75 -20.68
CA PRO A 25 -21.46 6.38 -21.68
C PRO A 25 -20.62 7.53 -21.09
N GLU A 26 -20.90 7.90 -19.84
CA GLU A 26 -20.25 8.97 -19.14
C GLU A 26 -19.89 8.48 -17.74
N ALA A 27 -18.58 8.36 -17.50
CA ALA A 27 -18.00 8.13 -16.19
C ALA A 27 -17.11 9.34 -15.88
N TRP A 28 -17.46 10.09 -14.84
CA TRP A 28 -16.68 11.23 -14.38
C TRP A 28 -16.34 11.00 -12.91
N ALA A 29 -15.17 11.44 -12.47
CA ALA A 29 -14.84 11.34 -11.05
C ALA A 29 -15.36 12.57 -10.31
N THR A 30 -16.12 12.36 -9.25
CA THR A 30 -16.59 13.44 -8.36
C THR A 30 -15.43 14.07 -7.59
N THR A 31 -14.41 13.28 -7.24
CA THR A 31 -13.27 13.77 -6.45
C THR A 31 -11.95 13.24 -6.98
N TYR A 32 -10.98 14.13 -7.16
CA TYR A 32 -9.61 13.79 -7.48
C TYR A 32 -8.69 14.06 -6.29
N ARG A 33 -7.82 13.10 -5.98
CA ARG A 33 -6.72 13.28 -5.03
C ARG A 33 -5.40 13.11 -5.74
N LEU A 34 -4.62 14.18 -5.75
CA LEU A 34 -3.25 14.20 -6.22
C LEU A 34 -2.30 14.16 -5.02
N ARG A 35 -1.29 13.30 -5.07
CA ARG A 35 -0.17 13.29 -4.12
C ARG A 35 1.14 13.22 -4.89
N THR A 36 2.00 14.18 -4.63
CA THR A 36 3.39 14.17 -5.08
C THR A 36 4.31 13.95 -3.90
N LEU A 37 5.40 13.23 -4.12
CA LEU A 37 6.44 13.01 -3.12
C LEU A 37 7.80 13.14 -3.80
N THR A 38 8.72 13.86 -3.17
CA THR A 38 10.11 13.90 -3.60
C THR A 38 10.99 13.54 -2.43
N VAL A 39 11.87 12.56 -2.63
CA VAL A 39 12.81 12.07 -1.61
C VAL A 39 14.20 12.09 -2.21
N GLY A 40 15.09 12.87 -1.58
CA GLY A 40 16.52 12.78 -1.82
C GLY A 40 17.17 11.86 -0.79
N ARG A 41 18.03 10.95 -1.23
CA ARG A 41 18.81 10.07 -0.37
C ARG A 41 20.27 10.08 -0.84
N ALA A 42 21.17 10.44 0.06
CA ALA A 42 22.60 10.25 -0.12
C ALA A 42 23.07 9.25 0.93
N THR A 43 23.62 8.12 0.49
CA THR A 43 24.28 7.16 1.39
C THR A 43 25.72 6.94 0.95
N GLN A 44 26.53 6.42 1.86
CA GLN A 44 27.90 6.02 1.59
C GLN A 44 28.18 4.76 2.39
N TYR A 45 28.76 3.75 1.76
CA TYR A 45 29.19 2.54 2.44
C TYR A 45 30.47 2.00 1.82
N PHE A 46 31.26 1.33 2.65
CA PHE A 46 32.50 0.67 2.24
C PHE A 46 32.20 -0.75 1.80
N ARG A 47 32.78 -1.16 0.67
CA ARG A 47 32.75 -2.54 0.22
C ARG A 47 33.94 -3.32 0.80
N ALA A 48 33.84 -4.65 0.75
CA ALA A 48 34.91 -5.55 1.18
C ALA A 48 36.20 -5.40 0.34
N ASP A 49 36.09 -4.88 -0.89
CA ASP A 49 37.22 -4.58 -1.79
C ASP A 49 37.88 -3.20 -1.52
N ALA A 50 37.57 -2.58 -0.37
CA ALA A 50 38.01 -1.25 0.04
C ALA A 50 37.55 -0.09 -0.88
N THR A 51 36.64 -0.35 -1.82
CA THR A 51 36.01 0.72 -2.61
C THR A 51 34.87 1.37 -1.83
N VAL A 52 34.58 2.62 -2.17
CA VAL A 52 33.48 3.40 -1.59
C VAL A 52 32.34 3.46 -2.60
N VAL A 53 31.14 3.05 -2.19
CA VAL A 53 29.92 3.24 -2.98
C VAL A 53 29.09 4.34 -2.34
N ALA A 54 28.79 5.37 -3.11
CA ALA A 54 28.12 6.57 -2.63
C ALA A 54 26.89 6.93 -3.50
N PRO A 55 25.79 6.16 -3.42
CA PRO A 55 24.63 6.42 -4.26
C PRO A 55 23.94 7.71 -3.80
N ARG A 56 23.50 8.50 -4.79
CA ARG A 56 22.87 9.82 -4.59
C ARG A 56 21.55 9.80 -5.34
N ARG A 57 20.55 9.19 -4.73
CA ARG A 57 19.26 8.90 -5.34
C ARG A 57 18.28 10.02 -5.10
N LEU A 58 17.67 10.49 -6.17
CA LEU A 58 16.45 11.30 -6.15
C LEU A 58 15.29 10.42 -6.60
N THR A 59 14.24 10.35 -5.80
CA THR A 59 12.99 9.68 -6.14
C THR A 59 11.86 10.69 -6.17
N GLN A 60 11.12 10.72 -7.26
CA GLN A 60 9.90 11.50 -7.43
C GLN A 60 8.75 10.53 -7.65
N ALA A 61 7.68 10.64 -6.87
CA ALA A 61 6.49 9.82 -7.03
C ALA A 61 5.26 10.70 -7.23
N LEU A 62 4.38 10.24 -8.10
CA LEU A 62 3.10 10.84 -8.44
C LEU A 62 2.02 9.78 -8.21
N ALA A 63 1.10 10.04 -7.30
CA ALA A 63 -0.08 9.22 -7.11
C ALA A 63 -1.34 10.06 -7.40
N LEU A 64 -2.19 9.52 -8.27
CA LEU A 64 -3.50 10.06 -8.62
C LEU A 64 -4.57 9.06 -8.20
N SER A 65 -5.61 9.52 -7.53
CA SER A 65 -6.80 8.73 -7.25
C SER A 65 -8.03 9.51 -7.69
N ALA A 66 -8.88 8.86 -8.46
CA ALA A 66 -10.16 9.38 -8.92
C ALA A 66 -11.24 8.56 -8.21
N PHE A 67 -12.07 9.23 -7.42
CA PHE A 67 -13.10 8.60 -6.60
C PHE A 67 -14.48 8.83 -7.19
N ASP A 68 -15.35 7.85 -6.96
CA ASP A 68 -16.77 7.93 -7.32
C ASP A 68 -16.98 8.11 -8.83
N LEU A 69 -16.40 7.21 -9.63
CA LEU A 69 -16.48 7.26 -11.09
C LEU A 69 -17.88 6.99 -11.66
N GLY A 70 -18.82 6.54 -10.81
CA GLY A 70 -20.21 6.27 -11.18
C GLY A 70 -21.18 7.43 -10.92
N ASP A 71 -20.70 8.54 -10.34
CA ASP A 71 -21.50 9.72 -9.97
C ASP A 71 -22.76 9.37 -9.14
N ASP A 72 -22.70 8.32 -8.33
CA ASP A 72 -23.80 7.86 -7.49
C ASP A 72 -23.59 8.23 -6.01
N ASN A 73 -22.51 8.96 -5.70
CA ASN A 73 -22.06 9.31 -4.35
C ASN A 73 -21.81 8.09 -3.44
N SER A 74 -21.75 6.87 -3.99
CA SER A 74 -21.47 5.66 -3.22
C SER A 74 -19.97 5.53 -2.94
N GLY A 75 -19.12 6.13 -3.79
CA GLY A 75 -17.68 5.89 -3.79
C GLY A 75 -17.33 4.43 -4.08
N SER A 76 -18.25 3.68 -4.72
CA SER A 76 -18.11 2.25 -4.97
C SER A 76 -17.07 1.98 -6.04
N LEU A 77 -16.94 2.82 -7.07
CA LEU A 77 -16.00 2.67 -8.17
C LEU A 77 -14.94 3.78 -8.14
N ASN A 78 -13.68 3.39 -8.07
CA ASN A 78 -12.54 4.30 -7.95
C ASN A 78 -11.40 3.86 -8.89
N ALA A 79 -10.60 4.80 -9.38
CA ALA A 79 -9.36 4.52 -10.11
C ALA A 79 -8.14 5.02 -9.33
N HIS A 80 -7.06 4.24 -9.40
CA HIS A 80 -5.80 4.56 -8.75
C HIS A 80 -4.64 4.40 -9.74
N LEU A 81 -3.78 5.42 -9.80
CA LEU A 81 -2.57 5.46 -10.60
C LEU A 81 -1.41 5.91 -9.72
N SER A 82 -0.29 5.21 -9.78
CA SER A 82 0.95 5.59 -9.11
C SER A 82 2.12 5.36 -10.04
N VAL A 83 2.89 6.42 -10.31
CA VAL A 83 4.10 6.41 -11.12
C VAL A 83 5.25 6.92 -10.26
N ARG A 84 6.42 6.31 -10.41
CA ARG A 84 7.61 6.69 -9.69
C ARG A 84 8.77 6.82 -10.66
N TYR A 85 9.36 7.99 -10.63
CA TYR A 85 10.61 8.31 -11.28
C TYR A 85 11.73 8.22 -10.26
N PHE A 86 12.87 7.68 -10.64
CA PHE A 86 14.08 7.84 -9.84
C PHE A 86 15.30 8.09 -10.72
N SER A 87 16.27 8.78 -10.14
CA SER A 87 17.60 8.92 -10.73
C SER A 87 18.70 8.80 -9.68
N ASP A 88 19.79 8.10 -10.01
CA ASP A 88 20.99 8.00 -9.17
C ASP A 88 22.11 8.89 -9.74
N PHE A 89 22.31 10.06 -9.13
CA PHE A 89 23.39 10.98 -9.49
C PHE A 89 24.78 10.51 -9.03
N GLY A 90 24.84 9.46 -8.21
CA GLY A 90 26.09 8.86 -7.73
C GLY A 90 26.68 7.85 -8.73
N LEU A 91 25.91 7.42 -9.73
CA LEU A 91 26.39 6.44 -10.72
C LEU A 91 27.41 7.08 -11.67
N GLU A 92 28.58 6.45 -11.78
CA GLU A 92 29.66 6.86 -12.67
C GLU A 92 29.19 6.93 -14.12
N GLN A 93 29.67 7.93 -14.87
CA GLN A 93 29.20 8.18 -16.23
C GLN A 93 29.42 6.99 -17.18
N ARG A 94 30.53 6.25 -17.02
CA ARG A 94 30.80 5.03 -17.81
C ARG A 94 29.78 3.92 -17.59
N LEU A 95 29.27 3.78 -16.35
CA LEU A 95 28.31 2.76 -16.00
C LEU A 95 26.92 3.09 -16.55
N ARG A 96 26.59 4.39 -16.74
CA ARG A 96 25.29 4.81 -17.29
C ARG A 96 25.03 4.29 -18.70
N SER A 97 26.08 4.07 -19.49
CA SER A 97 26.00 3.50 -20.84
C SER A 97 25.99 1.98 -20.86
N GLU A 98 26.28 1.31 -19.73
CA GLU A 98 26.26 -0.14 -19.66
C GLU A 98 24.81 -0.64 -19.51
N PRO A 99 24.35 -1.57 -20.37
CA PRO A 99 22.97 -2.07 -20.32
C PRO A 99 22.55 -2.60 -18.94
N LEU A 100 23.51 -3.18 -18.19
CA LEU A 100 23.30 -3.72 -16.85
C LEU A 100 22.90 -2.65 -15.82
N PHE A 101 23.28 -1.40 -16.04
CA PHE A 101 23.04 -0.29 -15.13
C PHE A 101 22.09 0.78 -15.71
N ALA A 102 21.58 0.57 -16.93
CA ALA A 102 20.67 1.49 -17.60
C ALA A 102 19.47 1.84 -16.71
N ASP A 103 18.88 0.82 -16.09
CA ASP A 103 17.73 1.00 -15.20
C ASP A 103 18.10 1.61 -13.84
N GLN A 104 19.38 1.64 -13.46
CA GLN A 104 19.83 2.15 -12.15
C GLN A 104 20.07 3.67 -12.15
N TRP A 105 20.34 4.26 -13.32
CA TRP A 105 20.61 5.69 -13.44
C TRP A 105 19.34 6.53 -13.54
N ASN A 106 18.39 6.10 -14.36
CA ASN A 106 17.20 6.88 -14.69
C ASN A 106 16.08 5.95 -15.15
N ALA A 107 15.12 5.67 -14.27
CA ALA A 107 14.00 4.82 -14.61
C ALA A 107 12.68 5.38 -14.10
N THR A 108 11.63 5.14 -14.90
CA THR A 108 10.25 5.43 -14.57
C THR A 108 9.50 4.13 -14.43
N THR A 109 8.97 3.86 -13.24
CA THR A 109 8.19 2.66 -12.94
C THR A 109 6.73 3.02 -12.74
N LEU A 110 5.85 2.24 -13.38
CA LEU A 110 4.44 2.20 -13.02
C LEU A 110 4.31 1.33 -11.77
N ASP A 111 3.96 1.94 -10.65
CA ASP A 111 3.80 1.24 -9.37
C ASP A 111 2.42 0.61 -9.27
N LEU A 112 1.37 1.38 -9.56
CA LEU A 112 -0.03 0.96 -9.48
C LEU A 112 -0.82 1.57 -10.65
N ALA A 113 -1.77 0.81 -11.20
CA ALA A 113 -2.76 1.29 -12.17
C ALA A 113 -3.96 0.35 -12.16
N TYR A 114 -4.96 0.65 -11.33
CA TYR A 114 -6.10 -0.25 -11.14
C TYR A 114 -7.43 0.47 -10.89
N LEU A 115 -8.51 -0.25 -11.17
CA LEU A 115 -9.88 0.09 -10.76
C LEU A 115 -10.24 -0.68 -9.49
N ASP A 116 -10.76 0.00 -8.46
CA ASP A 116 -11.32 -0.58 -7.23
C ASP A 116 -12.84 -0.44 -7.29
N TRP A 117 -13.56 -1.56 -7.26
CA TRP A 117 -15.01 -1.59 -7.32
C TRP A 117 -15.61 -2.31 -6.11
N ARG A 118 -16.60 -1.70 -5.46
CA ARG A 118 -17.30 -2.23 -4.29
C ARG A 118 -18.80 -2.32 -4.58
N PRO A 119 -19.24 -3.34 -5.33
CA PRO A 119 -20.66 -3.51 -5.62
C PRO A 119 -21.51 -3.76 -4.37
N LEU A 120 -20.90 -4.28 -3.30
CA LEU A 120 -21.55 -4.57 -2.02
C LEU A 120 -20.58 -4.21 -0.89
N ASP A 121 -21.10 -3.86 0.29
CA ASP A 121 -20.26 -3.54 1.46
C ASP A 121 -19.25 -4.64 1.82
N ALA A 122 -19.63 -5.91 1.57
CA ALA A 122 -18.81 -7.08 1.86
C ALA A 122 -17.92 -7.52 0.69
N LEU A 123 -18.06 -6.95 -0.52
CA LEU A 123 -17.38 -7.42 -1.72
C LEU A 123 -16.56 -6.28 -2.34
N THR A 124 -15.26 -6.52 -2.53
CA THR A 124 -14.38 -5.63 -3.28
C THR A 124 -13.75 -6.38 -4.43
N LEU A 125 -13.74 -5.76 -5.59
CA LEU A 125 -13.16 -6.22 -6.84
C LEU A 125 -12.10 -5.22 -7.25
N ARG A 126 -10.98 -5.71 -7.78
CA ARG A 126 -9.92 -4.86 -8.29
C ARG A 126 -9.34 -5.42 -9.57
N LEU A 127 -9.12 -4.55 -10.55
CA LEU A 127 -8.64 -4.92 -11.87
C LEU A 127 -7.52 -3.97 -12.31
N GLY A 128 -6.39 -4.53 -12.74
CA GLY A 128 -5.24 -3.77 -13.25
C GLY A 128 -3.93 -4.14 -12.54
N ARG A 129 -2.98 -3.22 -12.58
CA ARG A 129 -1.68 -3.33 -11.93
C ARG A 129 -1.76 -2.98 -10.46
N GLN A 130 -1.45 -3.94 -9.60
CA GLN A 130 -1.66 -3.82 -8.16
C GLN A 130 -0.69 -4.66 -7.35
N TRP A 131 -0.75 -4.48 -6.04
CA TRP A 131 0.02 -5.26 -5.08
C TRP A 131 -0.89 -6.18 -4.28
N ALA A 132 -0.49 -7.44 -4.12
CA ALA A 132 -0.99 -8.33 -3.08
C ALA A 132 -0.08 -8.22 -1.86
N MET A 133 -0.66 -8.07 -0.68
CA MET A 133 0.08 -8.10 0.58
C MET A 133 -0.60 -9.08 1.53
N GLY A 134 0.18 -9.95 2.16
CA GLY A 134 -0.32 -10.87 3.18
C GLY A 134 0.80 -11.61 3.88
N SER A 135 0.50 -12.80 4.40
CA SER A 135 1.48 -13.68 5.05
C SER A 135 2.65 -14.12 4.15
N LEU A 136 2.53 -13.94 2.84
CA LEU A 136 3.51 -14.28 1.82
C LEU A 136 4.34 -13.07 1.31
N GLY A 137 4.32 -11.97 2.06
CA GLY A 137 4.99 -10.73 1.68
C GLY A 137 4.18 -9.88 0.70
N VAL A 138 4.86 -8.94 0.04
CA VAL A 138 4.29 -8.05 -0.98
C VAL A 138 4.62 -8.59 -2.37
N ARG A 139 3.66 -8.55 -3.30
CA ARG A 139 3.89 -8.94 -4.69
C ARG A 139 3.12 -8.07 -5.68
N ASP A 140 3.80 -7.68 -6.74
CA ASP A 140 3.24 -6.88 -7.82
C ASP A 140 2.72 -7.79 -8.93
N PHE A 141 1.53 -7.48 -9.45
CA PHE A 141 0.94 -8.22 -10.57
C PHE A 141 -0.04 -7.37 -11.35
N ASP A 142 -0.18 -7.68 -12.63
CA ASP A 142 -1.20 -7.13 -13.52
C ASP A 142 -2.33 -8.16 -13.64
N GLY A 143 -3.48 -7.91 -13.04
CA GLY A 143 -4.58 -8.87 -13.08
C GLY A 143 -5.80 -8.50 -12.25
N ALA A 144 -6.45 -9.51 -11.68
CA ALA A 144 -7.69 -9.38 -10.94
C ALA A 144 -7.50 -9.80 -9.48
N TRP A 145 -8.27 -9.16 -8.61
CA TRP A 145 -8.32 -9.43 -7.19
C TRP A 145 -9.75 -9.29 -6.70
N VAL A 146 -10.18 -10.23 -5.86
CA VAL A 146 -11.52 -10.29 -5.31
C VAL A 146 -11.41 -10.55 -3.82
N ARG A 147 -12.11 -9.75 -3.02
CA ARG A 147 -12.16 -9.89 -1.58
C ARG A 147 -13.59 -9.89 -1.09
N PHE A 148 -13.94 -10.93 -0.35
CA PHE A 148 -15.19 -11.03 0.39
C PHE A 148 -14.91 -10.91 1.90
N ALA A 149 -15.51 -9.92 2.56
CA ALA A 149 -15.30 -9.62 3.97
C ALA A 149 -16.62 -9.18 4.63
N PRO A 150 -17.47 -10.12 5.09
CA PRO A 150 -18.74 -9.77 5.70
C PRO A 150 -18.54 -9.07 7.05
N THR A 151 -19.26 -7.96 7.26
CA THR A 151 -19.18 -7.13 8.46
C THR A 151 -20.01 -7.70 9.61
N THR A 152 -19.65 -8.89 10.10
CA THR A 152 -20.37 -9.59 11.17
C THR A 152 -19.80 -9.27 12.56
N GLY A 153 -19.99 -8.03 13.02
CA GLY A 153 -19.62 -7.60 14.37
C GLY A 153 -18.13 -7.31 14.55
N ALA A 154 -17.55 -7.73 15.68
CA ALA A 154 -16.19 -7.33 16.06
C ALA A 154 -15.08 -8.12 15.33
N LEU A 155 -15.40 -9.34 14.89
CA LEU A 155 -14.51 -10.22 14.14
C LEU A 155 -14.97 -10.20 12.68
N VAL A 156 -14.15 -9.68 11.78
CA VAL A 156 -14.43 -9.61 10.35
C VAL A 156 -13.61 -10.68 9.65
N PRO A 157 -14.20 -11.84 9.31
CA PRO A 157 -13.53 -12.83 8.48
C PRO A 157 -13.38 -12.26 7.06
N TYR A 158 -12.40 -12.75 6.32
CA TYR A 158 -12.28 -12.46 4.90
C TYR A 158 -11.70 -13.63 4.12
N VAL A 159 -12.11 -13.68 2.85
CA VAL A 159 -11.53 -14.53 1.82
C VAL A 159 -11.10 -13.62 0.68
N GLU A 160 -9.91 -13.88 0.16
CA GLU A 160 -9.31 -13.12 -0.92
C GLU A 160 -8.77 -14.08 -1.97
N LEU A 161 -8.99 -13.75 -3.24
CA LEU A 161 -8.53 -14.48 -4.40
C LEU A 161 -7.88 -13.49 -5.35
N TYR A 162 -6.77 -13.89 -5.96
CA TYR A 162 -6.10 -13.06 -6.95
C TYR A 162 -5.40 -13.91 -8.00
N GLY A 163 -5.24 -13.32 -9.17
CA GLY A 163 -4.50 -13.92 -10.27
C GLY A 163 -4.20 -12.91 -11.36
N GLY A 164 -3.04 -13.08 -11.99
CA GLY A 164 -2.57 -12.13 -12.97
C GLY A 164 -1.17 -12.45 -13.48
N ARG A 165 -0.72 -11.61 -14.41
CA ARG A 165 0.67 -11.62 -14.87
C ARG A 165 1.55 -11.15 -13.72
N ASP A 166 2.53 -11.97 -13.37
CA ASP A 166 3.50 -11.63 -12.34
C ASP A 166 4.43 -10.53 -12.86
N VAL A 167 4.55 -9.44 -12.10
CA VAL A 167 5.41 -8.33 -12.47
C VAL A 167 6.56 -8.25 -11.48
N GLN A 168 7.73 -8.71 -11.89
CA GLN A 168 8.95 -8.42 -11.15
C GLN A 168 9.51 -7.09 -11.65
N LEU A 169 9.24 -6.02 -10.90
CA LEU A 169 10.06 -4.81 -11.00
C LEU A 169 11.32 -5.03 -10.17
N GLY A 170 12.49 -5.09 -10.83
CA GLY A 170 13.79 -5.06 -10.15
C GLY A 170 14.04 -3.78 -9.32
N LEU A 171 13.14 -2.79 -9.43
CA LEU A 171 13.24 -1.46 -8.84
C LEU A 171 11.92 -1.02 -8.15
N SER A 172 11.05 -1.98 -7.83
CA SER A 172 9.90 -1.75 -6.94
C SER A 172 10.36 -1.02 -5.66
N ALA A 173 9.51 -0.15 -5.09
CA ALA A 173 9.82 0.54 -3.82
C ALA A 173 10.08 -0.45 -2.67
N TRP A 174 9.64 -1.68 -2.89
CA TRP A 174 9.80 -2.84 -2.05
C TRP A 174 10.71 -3.80 -2.80
N ASP A 175 11.97 -3.92 -2.39
CA ASP A 175 12.78 -5.05 -2.81
C ASP A 175 12.08 -6.32 -2.31
N PRO A 176 11.56 -7.20 -3.20
CA PRO A 176 10.78 -8.36 -2.79
C PRO A 176 11.56 -9.26 -1.83
N SER A 177 12.90 -9.28 -1.92
CA SER A 177 13.76 -10.05 -1.02
C SER A 177 13.79 -9.49 0.40
N SER A 178 13.62 -8.17 0.56
CA SER A 178 13.59 -7.50 1.86
C SER A 178 12.26 -7.65 2.62
N TRP A 179 11.21 -8.10 1.93
CA TRP A 179 9.85 -8.29 2.49
C TRP A 179 9.36 -9.73 2.39
N ASP A 180 10.20 -10.65 1.89
CA ASP A 180 9.87 -12.06 1.97
C ASP A 180 10.02 -12.55 3.41
N VAL A 181 8.88 -12.91 4.00
CA VAL A 181 8.79 -13.47 5.35
C VAL A 181 9.58 -14.78 5.47
N GLN A 182 9.81 -15.48 4.36
CA GLN A 182 10.58 -16.72 4.33
C GLN A 182 12.09 -16.49 4.21
N GLY A 183 12.53 -15.25 3.94
CA GLY A 183 13.95 -14.94 3.73
C GLY A 183 14.57 -15.66 2.52
N LEU A 184 13.75 -16.19 1.62
CA LEU A 184 14.20 -16.89 0.43
C LEU A 184 14.04 -15.95 -0.76
N PRO A 185 15.14 -15.41 -1.33
CA PRO A 185 15.01 -14.63 -2.55
C PRO A 185 14.18 -15.45 -3.56
N PRO A 186 13.25 -14.81 -4.29
CA PRO A 186 12.48 -15.53 -5.29
C PRO A 186 13.47 -16.31 -6.17
N ASN A 187 13.19 -17.60 -6.37
CA ASN A 187 14.05 -18.42 -7.22
C ASN A 187 13.90 -17.89 -8.65
N ASP A 188 14.78 -16.97 -9.02
CA ASP A 188 14.73 -16.23 -10.28
C ASP A 188 15.44 -16.99 -11.41
N ASP A 189 16.00 -18.18 -11.10
CA ASP A 189 16.61 -19.09 -12.06
C ASP A 189 15.61 -19.47 -13.16
N GLY A 190 15.73 -18.81 -14.31
CA GLY A 190 14.92 -19.02 -15.50
C GLY A 190 13.66 -18.15 -15.60
N ILE A 191 13.61 -16.99 -14.93
CA ILE A 191 12.57 -15.98 -15.20
C ILE A 191 12.93 -15.11 -16.41
N GLU A 192 14.20 -14.69 -16.51
CA GLU A 192 14.69 -13.76 -17.54
C GLU A 192 14.59 -14.28 -18.99
N GLY A 193 14.15 -15.54 -19.20
CA GLY A 193 13.93 -16.11 -20.53
C GLY A 193 12.54 -16.68 -20.79
N ALA A 194 11.63 -16.69 -19.80
CA ALA A 194 10.31 -17.27 -20.04
C ALA A 194 9.41 -16.27 -20.79
N PRO A 195 8.63 -16.73 -21.79
CA PRO A 195 7.76 -15.85 -22.58
C PRO A 195 6.62 -15.23 -21.75
N TRP A 196 6.25 -15.86 -20.63
CA TRP A 196 5.20 -15.39 -19.75
C TRP A 196 5.38 -15.91 -18.32
N HIS A 197 4.85 -15.13 -17.36
CA HIS A 197 4.80 -15.44 -15.93
C HIS A 197 3.42 -15.09 -15.39
N TRP A 198 2.77 -16.06 -14.77
CA TRP A 198 1.47 -15.88 -14.12
C TRP A 198 1.59 -16.26 -12.65
N LEU A 199 0.78 -15.62 -11.82
CA LEU A 199 0.57 -16.02 -10.45
C LEU A 199 -0.92 -16.14 -10.16
N ALA A 200 -1.24 -17.00 -9.21
CA ALA A 200 -2.56 -17.10 -8.62
C ALA A 200 -2.41 -17.41 -7.13
N GLY A 201 -3.32 -16.91 -6.31
CA GLY A 201 -3.27 -17.15 -4.88
C GLY A 201 -4.57 -16.85 -4.17
N THR A 202 -4.58 -17.21 -2.89
CA THR A 202 -5.68 -16.98 -1.98
C THR A 202 -5.16 -16.57 -0.62
N HIS A 203 -5.89 -15.67 0.04
CA HIS A 203 -5.75 -15.41 1.47
C HIS A 203 -7.05 -15.68 2.21
N LEU A 204 -6.92 -16.27 3.39
CA LEU A 204 -8.00 -16.53 4.32
C LEU A 204 -7.59 -15.94 5.67
N GLY A 205 -8.45 -15.13 6.26
CA GLY A 205 -8.10 -14.50 7.52
C GLY A 205 -9.27 -13.94 8.29
N ALA A 206 -8.95 -13.39 9.45
CA ALA A 206 -9.91 -12.67 10.26
C ALA A 206 -9.25 -11.49 10.96
N ARG A 207 -9.98 -10.38 11.04
CA ARG A 207 -9.56 -9.16 11.73
C ARG A 207 -10.47 -8.91 12.93
N TYR A 208 -9.88 -8.81 14.12
CA TYR A 208 -10.60 -8.38 15.31
C TYR A 208 -10.40 -6.88 15.51
N LYS A 209 -11.37 -6.09 15.04
CA LYS A 209 -11.31 -4.62 15.01
C LYS A 209 -9.97 -4.14 14.42
N ARG A 210 -9.29 -3.23 15.11
CA ARG A 210 -7.92 -2.75 14.78
C ARG A 210 -6.87 -3.36 15.71
N LEU A 211 -7.21 -4.42 16.43
CA LEU A 211 -6.39 -4.94 17.53
C LEU A 211 -5.58 -6.16 17.13
N ALA A 212 -6.16 -7.07 16.36
CA ALA A 212 -5.48 -8.30 15.97
C ALA A 212 -5.93 -8.75 14.58
N SER A 213 -5.04 -9.45 13.88
CA SER A 213 -5.35 -10.13 12.64
C SER A 213 -4.64 -11.49 12.58
N LEU A 214 -5.32 -12.44 11.97
CA LEU A 214 -4.75 -13.71 11.51
C LEU A 214 -4.91 -13.77 10.00
N ASP A 215 -3.85 -14.15 9.29
CA ASP A 215 -3.82 -14.32 7.83
C ASP A 215 -3.14 -15.65 7.49
N LEU A 216 -3.77 -16.42 6.60
CA LEU A 216 -3.23 -17.60 5.96
C LEU A 216 -3.21 -17.34 4.46
N GLY A 217 -2.10 -17.64 3.81
CA GLY A 217 -1.89 -17.35 2.40
C GLY A 217 -1.36 -18.56 1.66
N TYR A 218 -1.86 -18.76 0.45
CA TYR A 218 -1.32 -19.70 -0.52
C TYR A 218 -1.11 -18.99 -1.86
N ARG A 219 0.03 -19.22 -2.51
CA ARG A 219 0.35 -18.66 -3.82
C ARG A 219 1.07 -19.68 -4.68
N ARG A 220 0.72 -19.72 -5.96
CA ARG A 220 1.39 -20.52 -6.98
C ARG A 220 1.80 -19.65 -8.15
N ARG A 221 3.01 -19.87 -8.66
CA ARG A 221 3.57 -19.23 -9.84
C ARG A 221 3.67 -20.23 -10.98
N PHE A 222 3.36 -19.76 -12.18
CA PHE A 222 3.45 -20.50 -13.42
C PHE A 222 4.31 -19.71 -14.40
N ARG A 223 5.12 -20.42 -15.18
CA ARG A 223 5.94 -19.83 -16.23
C ARG A 223 5.88 -20.66 -17.50
N GLY A 224 6.11 -20.02 -18.63
CA GLY A 224 6.31 -20.73 -19.90
C GLY A 224 7.68 -21.38 -19.95
N GLY A 225 7.75 -22.67 -20.25
CA GLY A 225 8.97 -23.36 -20.62
C GLY A 225 9.43 -22.99 -22.03
N ALA A 226 10.67 -23.35 -22.38
CA ALA A 226 11.23 -23.11 -23.72
C ALA A 226 10.36 -23.72 -24.84
N ASP A 227 9.74 -24.88 -24.57
CA ASP A 227 8.88 -25.59 -25.51
C ASP A 227 7.40 -25.13 -25.45
N GLY A 228 7.12 -24.03 -24.75
CA GLY A 228 5.76 -23.53 -24.51
C GLY A 228 4.98 -24.30 -23.42
N ALA A 229 5.54 -25.37 -22.86
CA ALA A 229 4.93 -26.11 -21.76
C ALA A 229 4.78 -25.24 -20.51
N GLN A 230 3.67 -25.37 -19.79
CA GLN A 230 3.49 -24.69 -18.50
C GLN A 230 4.35 -25.38 -17.44
N ILE A 231 5.28 -24.63 -16.87
CA ILE A 231 6.13 -25.08 -15.75
C ILE A 231 5.60 -24.43 -14.48
N VAL A 232 5.41 -25.24 -13.44
CA VAL A 232 5.15 -24.74 -12.10
C VAL A 232 6.46 -24.18 -11.55
N GLY A 233 6.48 -22.88 -11.30
CA GLY A 233 7.69 -22.19 -10.85
C GLY A 233 7.91 -22.31 -9.35
N ASP A 234 6.93 -21.84 -8.57
CA ASP A 234 7.04 -21.73 -7.11
C ASP A 234 5.66 -21.89 -6.46
N GLU A 235 5.63 -22.53 -5.29
CA GLU A 235 4.45 -22.75 -4.47
C GLU A 235 4.78 -22.34 -3.04
N ARG A 236 4.00 -21.41 -2.49
CA ARG A 236 4.22 -20.89 -1.14
C ARG A 236 2.97 -20.99 -0.30
N LEU A 237 3.18 -21.38 0.95
CA LEU A 237 2.20 -21.33 2.03
C LEU A 237 2.77 -20.47 3.16
N GLY A 238 1.93 -19.63 3.77
CA GLY A 238 2.36 -18.76 4.85
C GLY A 238 1.25 -18.44 5.83
N ALA A 239 1.64 -18.18 7.07
CA ALA A 239 0.74 -17.73 8.12
C ALA A 239 1.33 -16.49 8.78
N ALA A 240 0.49 -15.50 9.08
CA ALA A 240 0.87 -14.31 9.82
C ALA A 240 -0.16 -14.01 10.90
N VAL A 241 0.33 -13.64 12.07
CA VAL A 241 -0.47 -13.10 13.18
C VAL A 241 0.07 -11.73 13.51
N SER A 242 -0.82 -10.74 13.58
CA SER A 242 -0.47 -9.42 14.08
C SER A 242 -1.38 -9.05 15.25
N GLY A 243 -0.81 -8.34 16.21
CA GLY A 243 -1.53 -7.84 17.37
C GLY A 243 -0.93 -6.51 17.80
N SER A 244 -1.78 -5.51 18.04
CA SER A 244 -1.35 -4.27 18.67
C SER A 244 -1.56 -4.40 20.18
N PRO A 245 -0.48 -4.47 20.99
CA PRO A 245 -0.59 -4.44 22.43
C PRO A 245 -1.06 -3.05 22.87
N ALA A 246 -2.37 -2.90 22.98
CA ALA A 246 -3.07 -1.94 23.82
C ALA A 246 -3.11 -0.46 23.40
N HIS A 247 -4.22 -0.12 22.72
CA HIS A 247 -4.91 1.16 22.91
C HIS A 247 -5.40 1.37 24.38
N ARG A 248 -5.43 0.30 25.20
CA ARG A 248 -5.84 0.34 26.62
C ARG A 248 -4.79 0.98 27.55
N ALA A 249 -3.50 0.89 27.24
CA ALA A 249 -2.46 1.53 28.05
C ALA A 249 -2.47 3.05 27.86
N TYR A 250 -2.65 3.52 26.61
CA TYR A 250 -2.70 4.94 26.30
C TYR A 250 -3.97 5.61 26.82
N GLN A 251 -5.13 4.94 26.75
CA GLN A 251 -6.36 5.48 27.33
C GLN A 251 -6.30 5.58 28.85
N ARG A 252 -5.69 4.64 29.59
CA ARG A 252 -5.51 4.77 31.05
C ARG A 252 -4.53 5.90 31.44
N LEU A 253 -3.54 6.18 30.60
CA LEU A 253 -2.61 7.30 30.82
C LEU A 253 -3.24 8.67 30.53
N VAL A 254 -4.17 8.76 29.56
CA VAL A 254 -4.86 10.01 29.22
C VAL A 254 -6.13 10.23 30.05
N SER A 255 -6.77 9.17 30.56
CA SER A 255 -8.00 9.24 31.37
C SER A 255 -7.75 9.31 32.88
N HIS A 256 -6.58 9.73 33.34
CA HIS A 256 -6.39 10.16 34.73
C HIS A 256 -6.69 11.66 34.89
N PRO A 257 -7.94 12.06 35.20
CA PRO A 257 -8.31 13.46 35.45
C PRO A 257 -7.61 14.06 36.68
N CYS A 258 -6.87 13.27 37.46
CA CYS A 258 -6.36 13.69 38.76
C CYS A 258 -5.11 14.62 38.71
N ARG A 259 -4.45 14.80 37.55
CA ARG A 259 -3.26 15.70 37.46
C ARG A 259 -3.50 17.07 36.82
N ARG A 260 -4.56 17.28 36.03
CA ARG A 260 -4.84 18.61 35.44
C ARG A 260 -5.54 19.58 36.39
N ALA A 261 -6.31 19.10 37.36
CA ALA A 261 -6.99 19.97 38.33
C ALA A 261 -6.01 20.65 39.31
N ARG A 262 -4.93 19.98 39.74
CA ARG A 262 -3.97 20.55 40.70
C ARG A 262 -2.98 21.55 40.10
N CYS A 263 -2.69 21.49 38.80
CA CYS A 263 -1.82 22.49 38.15
C CYS A 263 -2.54 23.82 37.89
N ARG A 264 -3.86 23.82 37.57
CA ARG A 264 -4.61 25.07 37.41
C ARG A 264 -4.82 25.84 38.72
N GLN A 265 -4.97 25.15 39.86
CA GLN A 265 -5.09 25.84 41.15
C GLN A 265 -3.77 26.46 41.67
N ARG A 266 -2.60 25.92 41.29
CA ARG A 266 -1.31 26.55 41.63
C ARG A 266 -0.98 27.76 40.74
N ALA A 267 -1.34 27.74 39.46
CA ALA A 267 -1.14 28.88 38.56
C ALA A 267 -2.02 30.09 38.95
N GLY A 268 -3.26 29.87 39.37
CA GLY A 268 -4.16 30.93 39.85
C GLY A 268 -3.67 31.62 41.13
N ARG A 269 -3.04 30.88 42.06
CA ARG A 269 -2.48 31.46 43.31
C ARG A 269 -1.19 32.26 43.09
N LEU A 270 -0.43 31.98 42.02
CA LEU A 270 0.76 32.77 41.67
C LEU A 270 0.40 34.05 40.90
N ALA A 271 -0.60 34.01 40.02
CA ALA A 271 -1.09 35.19 39.30
C ALA A 271 -1.79 36.22 40.24
N ALA A 272 -2.49 35.75 41.27
CA ALA A 272 -3.11 36.64 42.26
C ALA A 272 -2.10 37.40 43.15
N ARG A 273 -0.84 36.94 43.23
CA ARG A 273 0.23 37.64 43.99
C ARG A 273 1.06 38.61 43.14
N SER A 274 1.10 38.48 41.81
CA SER A 274 1.85 39.41 40.95
C SER A 274 1.06 40.65 40.51
N GLY A 275 -0.27 40.62 40.60
CA GLY A 275 -1.15 41.73 40.19
C GLY A 275 -1.15 42.98 41.09
N ARG A 276 -0.54 42.95 42.29
CA ARG A 276 -0.51 44.09 43.23
C ARG A 276 0.71 45.01 43.09
N ARG A 277 1.65 44.77 42.16
CA ARG A 277 2.87 45.61 42.01
C ARG A 277 3.03 46.39 40.71
N ARG A 278 2.05 46.35 39.77
CA ARG A 278 2.16 47.07 38.48
C ARG A 278 1.11 48.16 38.25
N ALA A 279 0.59 48.76 39.32
CA ALA A 279 -0.19 49.99 39.25
C ALA A 279 0.65 51.19 39.73
N ARG A 280 1.74 51.53 39.02
CA ARG A 280 2.46 52.82 39.13
C ARG A 280 3.52 52.93 38.02
N ARG A 281 3.19 53.73 36.98
CA ARG A 281 3.97 54.26 35.84
C ARG A 281 3.08 54.11 34.59
N ARG A 282 2.08 54.97 34.33
CA ARG A 282 2.11 56.39 33.94
C ARG A 282 3.21 56.78 32.93
N CYS A 283 2.73 56.96 31.70
CA CYS A 283 2.89 58.12 30.81
C CYS A 283 4.16 58.31 29.97
N ARG A 284 3.90 58.81 28.74
CA ARG A 284 4.79 59.38 27.68
C ARG A 284 5.40 58.35 26.74
N ALA A 285 5.46 58.53 25.41
CA ALA A 285 5.01 59.58 24.51
C ALA A 285 4.95 59.02 23.06
N SER A 286 4.33 59.82 22.18
CA SER A 286 4.03 59.78 20.73
C SER A 286 5.03 59.11 19.74
N PRO A 287 4.60 58.84 18.49
CA PRO A 287 5.36 58.13 17.44
C PRO A 287 6.30 59.06 16.65
N PRO A 288 7.08 58.52 15.70
CA PRO A 288 6.75 58.84 14.30
C PRO A 288 6.98 57.69 13.28
N ASP A 289 6.46 57.96 12.10
CA ASP A 289 6.46 57.20 10.85
C ASP A 289 7.84 56.75 10.34
N LEU A 290 7.85 55.58 9.69
CA LEU A 290 8.33 55.30 8.33
C LEU A 290 7.80 53.95 7.86
#